data_AF-A0AA39Z3Q4-F1
#
_entry.id   AF-A0AA39Z3Q4-F1
#
_cell.length_a   1.000
_cell.length_b   1.000
_cell.length_c   1.000
_cell.angle_alpha   90.00
_cell.angle_beta   90.00
_cell.angle_gamma   90.00
#
_symmetry.space_group_name_H-M   'P 1'
#
loop_
_entity.id
_entity.type
_entity.pdbx_description
1 polymer ?
#
loop_
_entity_poly.entity_id
_entity_poly.type
_entity_poly.pdbx_seq_one_letter_code
_entity_poly.pdbx_strand_id
1 'polypeptide(L)'
;MVKVPRMQEIHCTLQQTDPAAPKQIITQTFTPFLSAQKSSSPGSAPPSLPHRLVPDLITRFASRDGYTLYNDVIPLFASLRTARGGSGSSRRKIVTAVLTNSDDRVAGILRSFGLRVGHVDPETVEKIAASAYPNGSGSTSATTLLQPERLGENDIDFVLTSYDCGYEKPHRAIFDAARRMALARYARVGEGEETGQEIDDDGEWEAVYVGDEVDKDVVGAEEAGWANAFLVDREGLVRDARDVVRREDVGGEGQQQVRVLRDLRELGTYVLG
;
A
#
# COMPACT_ATOMS: atom_id res chain seq x y z
N MET A 1 32.98 4.16 1.81
CA MET A 1 31.66 4.61 1.35
C MET A 1 30.84 3.37 1.05
N VAL A 2 29.89 3.05 1.93
CA VAL A 2 29.22 1.75 1.96
C VAL A 2 28.09 1.74 0.95
N LYS A 3 28.24 0.91 -0.08
CA LYS A 3 27.23 0.55 -1.06
C LYS A 3 26.32 -0.48 -0.42
N VAL A 4 25.09 -0.08 -0.08
CA VAL A 4 24.04 -1.02 0.33
C VAL A 4 23.54 -1.73 -0.95
N PRO A 5 23.50 -3.08 -1.01
CA PRO A 5 23.04 -3.76 -2.21
C PRO A 5 21.52 -3.58 -2.37
N ARG A 6 21.09 -3.36 -3.61
CA ARG A 6 19.69 -3.49 -4.02
C ARG A 6 19.18 -4.86 -3.54
N MET A 7 18.12 -4.85 -2.75
CA MET A 7 17.42 -6.05 -2.32
C MET A 7 16.90 -6.73 -3.58
N GLN A 8 17.41 -7.91 -3.90
CA GLN A 8 16.86 -8.73 -4.98
C GLN A 8 15.43 -9.12 -4.60
N GLU A 9 14.48 -8.82 -5.48
CA GLU A 9 13.11 -9.32 -5.43
C GLU A 9 13.17 -10.86 -5.40
N ILE A 10 12.80 -11.45 -4.26
CA ILE A 10 12.54 -12.88 -4.16
C ILE A 10 11.10 -13.07 -4.62
N HIS A 11 10.92 -13.41 -5.90
CA HIS A 11 9.66 -13.94 -6.43
C HIS A 11 9.30 -15.20 -5.62
N CYS A 12 8.38 -15.05 -4.66
CA CYS A 12 7.81 -16.18 -3.92
C CYS A 12 6.40 -16.40 -4.42
N THR A 13 6.25 -17.31 -5.40
CA THR A 13 4.96 -17.84 -5.81
C THR A 13 4.40 -18.65 -4.63
N LEU A 14 3.63 -18.00 -3.75
CA LEU A 14 3.03 -18.66 -2.60
C LEU A 14 1.78 -19.42 -3.03
N GLN A 15 2.00 -20.62 -3.57
CA GLN A 15 1.00 -21.68 -3.45
C GLN A 15 0.89 -22.05 -1.96
N GLN A 16 -0.25 -21.70 -1.36
CA GLN A 16 -0.78 -22.19 -0.07
C GLN A 16 0.21 -23.01 0.76
N THR A 17 1.08 -22.35 1.53
CA THR A 17 2.19 -23.01 2.23
C THR A 17 1.87 -23.38 3.68
N ASP A 18 2.29 -24.59 4.05
CA ASP A 18 2.51 -25.10 5.41
C ASP A 18 3.00 -23.99 6.39
N PRO A 19 2.40 -23.84 7.60
CA PRO A 19 2.84 -22.85 8.60
C PRO A 19 4.30 -23.02 9.06
N ALA A 20 4.95 -24.15 8.78
CA ALA A 20 6.38 -24.37 9.04
C ALA A 20 7.32 -23.75 7.98
N ALA A 21 6.82 -23.41 6.79
CA ALA A 21 7.65 -22.98 5.65
C ALA A 21 8.49 -21.71 5.91
N PRO A 22 7.96 -20.63 6.53
CA PRO A 22 8.75 -19.41 6.76
C PRO A 22 9.91 -19.63 7.71
N LYS A 23 9.70 -20.47 8.75
CA LYS A 23 10.74 -20.82 9.73
C LYS A 23 11.88 -21.59 9.07
N GLN A 24 11.56 -22.47 8.14
CA GLN A 24 12.55 -23.26 7.40
C GLN A 24 13.38 -22.38 6.46
N ILE A 25 12.75 -21.46 5.73
CA ILE A 25 13.43 -20.50 4.85
C ILE A 25 14.41 -19.63 5.66
N ILE A 26 13.95 -19.01 6.75
CA ILE A 26 14.81 -18.15 7.58
C ILE A 26 15.98 -18.95 8.16
N THR A 27 15.73 -20.17 8.63
CA THR A 27 16.79 -21.05 9.15
C THR A 27 17.84 -21.35 8.08
N GLN A 28 17.41 -21.66 6.86
CA GLN A 28 18.32 -21.92 5.73
C GLN A 28 19.12 -20.67 5.34
N THR A 29 18.50 -19.48 5.32
CA THR A 29 19.19 -18.21 5.02
C THR A 29 20.35 -17.93 5.98
N PHE A 30 20.18 -18.22 7.27
CA PHE A 30 21.23 -17.96 8.27
C PHE A 30 22.27 -19.09 8.38
N THR A 31 21.98 -20.28 7.84
CA THR A 31 22.86 -21.47 7.95
C THR A 31 24.29 -21.22 7.43
N PRO A 32 24.53 -20.54 6.29
CA PRO A 32 25.88 -20.23 5.81
C PRO A 32 26.71 -19.35 6.76
N PHE A 33 26.06 -18.54 7.59
CA PHE A 33 26.74 -17.62 8.52
C PHE A 33 27.09 -18.30 9.85
N LEU A 34 26.40 -19.40 10.19
CA LEU A 34 26.70 -20.22 11.37
C LEU A 34 27.89 -21.16 11.14
N SER A 35 28.07 -21.64 9.90
CA SER A 35 29.21 -22.49 9.52
C SER A 35 30.53 -21.72 9.44
N ALA A 36 30.48 -20.41 9.21
CA ALA A 36 31.63 -19.50 9.23
C ALA A 36 32.13 -19.20 10.65
N GLN A 37 31.29 -19.33 11.68
CA GLN A 37 31.68 -19.27 13.10
C GLN A 37 32.22 -20.62 13.62
N LYS A 38 32.99 -21.35 12.82
CA LYS A 38 33.83 -22.46 13.34
C LYS A 38 34.83 -21.86 14.32
N SER A 39 34.49 -21.96 15.60
CA SER A 39 35.40 -21.68 16.71
C SER A 39 36.64 -22.57 16.58
N SER A 40 37.76 -21.99 16.95
CA SER A 40 39.13 -22.51 16.93
C SER A 40 39.38 -23.67 17.91
N SER A 41 38.35 -24.40 18.32
CA SER A 41 38.43 -25.44 19.35
C SER A 41 37.85 -26.76 18.85
N PRO A 42 38.65 -27.85 18.77
CA PRO A 42 38.16 -29.16 18.35
C PRO A 42 37.23 -29.72 19.43
N GLY A 43 35.92 -29.72 19.18
CA GLY A 43 34.91 -30.37 20.03
C GLY A 43 33.63 -29.58 20.32
N SER A 44 33.52 -28.30 19.97
CA SER A 44 32.26 -27.57 20.18
C SER A 44 31.26 -27.84 19.06
N ALA A 45 30.02 -28.21 19.43
CA ALA A 45 28.89 -28.30 18.50
C ALA A 45 28.73 -26.98 17.72
N PRO A 46 28.28 -27.02 16.45
CA PRO A 46 28.07 -25.81 15.66
C PRO A 46 27.07 -24.89 16.38
N PRO A 47 27.26 -23.55 16.32
CA PRO A 47 26.33 -22.61 16.94
C PRO A 47 24.95 -22.79 16.31
N SER A 48 23.95 -23.10 17.16
CA SER A 48 22.55 -23.17 16.76
C SER A 48 21.95 -21.78 16.72
N LEU A 49 20.95 -21.57 15.85
CA LEU A 49 20.21 -20.32 15.85
C LEU A 49 19.50 -20.13 17.20
N PRO A 50 19.53 -18.91 17.78
CA PRO A 50 18.73 -18.61 18.96
C PRO A 50 17.26 -18.95 18.69
N HIS A 51 16.63 -19.70 19.60
CA HIS A 51 15.25 -20.17 19.45
C HIS A 51 14.26 -19.02 19.18
N ARG A 52 14.57 -17.84 19.69
CA ARG A 52 13.75 -16.63 19.53
C ARG A 52 14.03 -15.81 18.27
N LEU A 53 15.09 -16.10 17.52
CA LEU A 53 15.46 -15.27 16.37
C LEU A 53 14.33 -15.18 15.34
N VAL A 54 13.80 -16.33 14.90
CA VAL A 54 12.72 -16.37 13.90
C VAL A 54 11.44 -15.66 14.39
N PRO A 55 10.85 -16.00 15.56
CA PRO A 55 9.64 -15.33 16.02
C PRO A 55 9.87 -13.84 16.33
N ASP A 56 11.04 -13.45 16.83
CA ASP A 56 11.35 -12.04 17.08
C ASP A 56 11.51 -11.26 15.77
N LEU A 57 12.10 -11.84 14.71
CA LEU A 57 12.16 -11.24 13.38
C LEU A 57 10.76 -11.07 12.77
N ILE A 58 9.93 -12.12 12.83
CA ILE A 58 8.54 -12.05 12.35
C ILE A 58 7.78 -10.95 13.08
N THR A 59 7.90 -10.89 14.41
CA THR A 59 7.24 -9.87 15.24
C THR A 59 7.74 -8.46 14.92
N ARG A 60 9.07 -8.29 14.76
CA ARG A 60 9.69 -7.02 14.43
C ARG A 60 9.21 -6.50 13.08
N PHE A 61 9.19 -7.34 12.05
CA PHE A 61 8.73 -6.97 10.70
C PHE A 61 7.20 -6.97 10.54
N ALA A 62 6.44 -7.32 11.57
CA ALA A 62 4.98 -7.19 11.61
C ALA A 62 4.51 -5.97 12.43
N SER A 63 5.43 -5.10 12.86
CA SER A 63 5.11 -3.95 13.71
C SER A 63 6.05 -2.77 13.47
N ARG A 64 5.75 -1.64 14.10
CA ARG A 64 6.54 -0.40 14.07
C ARG A 64 8.01 -0.59 14.44
N ASP A 65 8.35 -1.66 15.16
CA ASP A 65 9.72 -1.91 15.60
C ASP A 65 10.65 -2.13 14.40
N GLY A 66 10.12 -2.62 13.26
CA GLY A 66 10.85 -2.83 12.01
C GLY A 66 10.93 -1.61 11.09
N TYR A 67 10.22 -0.52 11.39
CA TYR A 67 10.00 0.58 10.44
C TYR A 67 10.09 1.96 11.11
N THR A 68 10.06 3.01 10.31
CA THR A 68 9.95 4.39 10.80
C THR A 68 9.01 5.15 9.90
N LEU A 69 8.04 5.86 10.48
CA LEU A 69 7.19 6.77 9.71
C LEU A 69 7.90 8.10 9.48
N TYR A 70 7.72 8.67 8.30
CA TYR A 70 8.05 10.06 8.06
C TYR A 70 7.14 10.96 8.90
N ASN A 71 7.71 12.08 9.38
CA ASN A 71 7.06 12.99 10.32
C ASN A 71 5.81 13.69 9.77
N ASP A 72 5.59 13.63 8.45
CA ASP A 72 4.48 14.24 7.73
C ASP A 72 3.28 13.30 7.52
N VAL A 73 3.44 11.99 7.74
CA VAL A 73 2.39 10.99 7.53
C VAL A 73 1.22 11.20 8.49
N ILE A 74 1.50 11.27 9.80
CA ILE A 74 0.45 11.46 10.82
C ILE A 74 -0.27 12.82 10.65
N PRO A 75 0.43 13.96 10.45
CA PRO A 75 -0.23 15.24 10.15
C PRO A 75 -1.12 15.22 8.91
N LEU A 76 -0.72 14.54 7.82
CA LEU A 76 -1.55 14.43 6.62
C LEU A 76 -2.88 13.73 6.95
N PHE A 77 -2.82 12.52 7.53
CA PHE A 77 -4.04 11.76 7.82
C PHE A 77 -4.94 12.45 8.85
N ALA A 78 -4.36 13.15 9.83
CA ALA A 78 -5.13 13.99 10.75
C ALA A 78 -5.87 15.12 10.02
N SER A 79 -5.23 15.75 9.03
CA SER A 79 -5.84 16.83 8.23
C SER A 79 -6.96 16.32 7.32
N LEU A 80 -6.73 15.21 6.63
CA LEU A 80 -7.74 14.54 5.79
C LEU A 80 -8.97 14.13 6.62
N ARG A 81 -8.74 13.60 7.82
CA ARG A 81 -9.81 13.26 8.77
C ARG A 81 -10.62 14.49 9.20
N THR A 82 -9.97 15.59 9.54
CA THR A 82 -10.66 16.84 9.89
C THR A 82 -11.51 17.34 8.74
N ALA A 83 -11.01 17.28 7.50
CA ALA A 83 -11.76 17.65 6.30
C ALA A 83 -12.99 16.75 6.05
N ARG A 84 -12.89 15.46 6.38
CA ARG A 84 -14.01 14.50 6.35
C ARG A 84 -15.05 14.77 7.46
N GLY A 85 -14.60 15.25 8.62
CA GLY A 85 -15.44 15.52 9.80
C GLY A 85 -16.23 16.83 9.77
N GLY A 86 -16.06 17.67 8.74
CA GLY A 86 -16.78 18.93 8.58
C GLY A 86 -18.30 18.80 8.60
N SER A 87 -19.00 19.92 8.83
CA SER A 87 -20.46 20.01 8.80
C SER A 87 -20.94 20.75 7.54
N GLY A 88 -22.08 20.34 6.99
CA GLY A 88 -22.68 20.93 5.79
C GLY A 88 -21.73 20.94 4.58
N SER A 89 -21.67 22.08 3.88
CA SER A 89 -20.87 22.26 2.66
C SER A 89 -19.34 22.17 2.87
N SER A 90 -18.85 22.15 4.12
CA SER A 90 -17.41 22.04 4.42
C SER A 90 -16.90 20.60 4.47
N ARG A 91 -17.80 19.61 4.45
CA ARG A 91 -17.46 18.19 4.48
C ARG A 91 -16.92 17.75 3.11
N ARG A 92 -15.65 17.39 3.05
CA ARG A 92 -15.07 16.74 1.86
C ARG A 92 -15.29 15.23 1.95
N LYS A 93 -15.83 14.64 0.88
CA LYS A 93 -15.98 13.18 0.77
C LYS A 93 -14.69 12.58 0.21
N ILE A 94 -13.78 12.20 1.09
CA ILE A 94 -12.46 11.67 0.74
C ILE A 94 -12.39 10.20 1.19
N VAL A 95 -11.92 9.33 0.30
CA VAL A 95 -11.52 7.95 0.65
C VAL A 95 -10.00 7.86 0.57
N THR A 96 -9.41 7.28 1.60
CA THR A 96 -7.97 7.14 1.77
C THR A 96 -7.60 5.66 1.75
N ALA A 97 -6.61 5.28 0.97
CA ALA A 97 -6.21 3.88 0.83
C ALA A 97 -4.70 3.73 0.69
N VAL A 98 -4.18 2.54 1.01
CA VAL A 98 -2.79 2.15 0.74
C VAL A 98 -2.80 1.02 -0.28
N LEU A 99 -2.06 1.19 -1.39
CA LEU A 99 -1.88 0.18 -2.44
C LEU A 99 -0.41 -0.24 -2.45
N THR A 100 -0.12 -1.51 -2.20
CA THR A 100 1.26 -1.98 -1.95
C THR A 100 1.56 -3.34 -2.56
N ASN A 101 2.76 -3.51 -3.12
CA ASN A 101 3.31 -4.81 -3.48
C ASN A 101 3.94 -5.45 -2.24
N SER A 102 3.11 -5.87 -1.30
CA SER A 102 3.53 -6.47 -0.02
C SER A 102 2.49 -7.50 0.42
N ASP A 103 2.71 -8.13 1.57
CA ASP A 103 1.75 -9.03 2.19
C ASP A 103 0.80 -8.32 3.18
N ASP A 104 -0.11 -9.11 3.76
CA ASP A 104 -1.20 -8.70 4.63
C ASP A 104 -0.79 -8.02 5.96
N ARG A 105 0.51 -8.08 6.33
CA ARG A 105 1.01 -7.47 7.58
C ARG A 105 0.97 -5.95 7.56
N VAL A 106 0.88 -5.32 6.38
CA VAL A 106 0.94 -3.85 6.24
C VAL A 106 -0.12 -3.14 7.08
N ALA A 107 -1.35 -3.64 7.11
CA ALA A 107 -2.41 -3.06 7.95
C ALA A 107 -2.04 -3.13 9.44
N GLY A 108 -1.44 -4.23 9.90
CA GLY A 108 -0.96 -4.39 11.27
C GLY A 108 0.19 -3.45 11.61
N ILE A 109 1.14 -3.27 10.69
CA ILE A 109 2.27 -2.33 10.84
C ILE A 109 1.73 -0.91 11.01
N LEU A 110 0.85 -0.46 10.11
CA LEU A 110 0.25 0.89 10.18
C LEU A 110 -0.51 1.11 11.50
N ARG A 111 -1.30 0.13 11.94
CA ARG A 111 -2.00 0.18 13.24
C ARG A 111 -1.04 0.29 14.42
N SER A 112 0.11 -0.39 14.37
CA SER A 112 1.11 -0.32 15.43
C SER A 112 1.78 1.06 15.55
N PHE A 113 1.73 1.89 14.50
CA PHE A 113 2.09 3.31 14.54
C PHE A 113 0.98 4.23 15.06
N GLY A 114 -0.19 3.68 15.40
CA GLY A 114 -1.34 4.43 15.91
C GLY A 114 -2.29 4.97 14.83
N LEU A 115 -2.10 4.58 13.57
CA LEU A 115 -3.06 4.89 12.50
C LEU A 115 -4.31 4.00 12.62
N ARG A 116 -5.48 4.59 12.39
CA ARG A 116 -6.75 3.84 12.32
C ARG A 116 -6.95 3.32 10.91
N VAL A 117 -6.89 2.00 10.75
CA VAL A 117 -6.93 1.34 9.44
C VAL A 117 -8.17 0.47 9.37
N GLY A 118 -9.06 0.79 8.42
CA GLY A 118 -10.26 0.01 8.13
C GLY A 118 -9.90 -1.42 7.73
N HIS A 119 -10.73 -2.37 8.12
CA HIS A 119 -10.50 -3.77 7.81
C HIS A 119 -11.31 -4.16 6.56
N VAL A 120 -10.66 -4.90 5.67
CA VAL A 120 -11.33 -5.61 4.58
C VAL A 120 -10.82 -7.04 4.64
N ASP A 121 -11.75 -7.98 4.58
CA ASP A 121 -11.43 -9.40 4.53
C ASP A 121 -10.78 -9.74 3.18
N PRO A 122 -9.66 -10.51 3.14
CA PRO A 122 -8.99 -10.86 1.88
C PRO A 122 -9.89 -11.53 0.84
N GLU A 123 -10.83 -12.41 1.25
CA GLU A 123 -11.75 -13.03 0.29
C GLU A 123 -12.68 -12.00 -0.35
N THR A 124 -13.01 -10.94 0.39
CA THR A 124 -13.80 -9.82 -0.14
C THR A 124 -13.00 -9.03 -1.16
N VAL A 125 -11.71 -8.79 -0.90
CA VAL A 125 -10.81 -8.13 -1.86
C VAL A 125 -10.70 -8.94 -3.15
N GLU A 126 -10.46 -10.25 -3.03
CA GLU A 126 -10.34 -11.15 -4.18
C GLU A 126 -11.61 -11.13 -5.04
N LYS A 127 -12.80 -11.19 -4.43
CA LYS A 127 -14.08 -11.10 -5.15
C LYS A 127 -14.26 -9.77 -5.88
N ILE A 128 -13.86 -8.65 -5.27
CA ILE A 128 -13.91 -7.31 -5.89
C ILE A 128 -12.87 -7.18 -7.02
N ALA A 129 -11.68 -7.76 -6.84
CA ALA A 129 -10.63 -7.77 -7.87
C ALA A 129 -11.00 -8.69 -9.05
N ALA A 130 -11.67 -9.83 -8.81
CA ALA A 130 -12.13 -10.72 -9.86
C ALA A 130 -13.26 -10.10 -10.71
N SER A 131 -14.17 -9.34 -10.09
CA SER A 131 -15.17 -8.55 -10.82
C SER A 131 -14.55 -7.34 -11.53
N ALA A 132 -13.25 -7.10 -11.33
CA ALA A 132 -12.57 -6.01 -12.00
C ALA A 132 -12.37 -6.18 -13.50
N TYR A 133 -12.49 -7.43 -13.95
CA TYR A 133 -12.20 -7.83 -15.31
C TYR A 133 -13.43 -7.74 -16.21
N PRO A 134 -13.30 -7.23 -17.45
CA PRO A 134 -14.41 -7.07 -18.39
C PRO A 134 -15.06 -8.39 -18.85
N ASN A 135 -14.44 -9.55 -18.57
CA ASN A 135 -15.00 -10.88 -18.86
C ASN A 135 -15.50 -11.64 -17.61
N GLY A 136 -15.50 -11.00 -16.44
CA GLY A 136 -16.02 -11.59 -15.21
C GLY A 136 -17.55 -11.64 -15.22
N SER A 137 -18.13 -12.83 -15.15
CA SER A 137 -19.59 -13.08 -15.05
C SER A 137 -20.23 -12.57 -13.73
N GLY A 138 -19.47 -11.87 -12.88
CA GLY A 138 -19.87 -11.50 -11.53
C GLY A 138 -20.56 -10.15 -11.46
N SER A 139 -21.89 -10.13 -11.59
CA SER A 139 -22.75 -9.00 -11.20
C SER A 139 -22.89 -8.89 -9.67
N THR A 140 -21.78 -8.98 -8.93
CA THR A 140 -21.82 -8.79 -7.47
C THR A 140 -21.34 -7.38 -7.17
N SER A 141 -22.28 -6.52 -6.76
CA SER A 141 -21.98 -5.13 -6.42
C SER A 141 -21.03 -5.10 -5.22
N ALA A 142 -19.88 -4.43 -5.38
CA ALA A 142 -18.84 -4.32 -4.33
C ALA A 142 -19.39 -3.67 -3.05
N THR A 143 -20.43 -2.85 -3.17
CA THR A 143 -21.20 -2.29 -2.06
C THR A 143 -21.87 -3.36 -1.22
N THR A 144 -22.19 -4.56 -1.70
CA THR A 144 -22.81 -5.63 -0.88
C THR A 144 -21.78 -6.39 -0.06
N LEU A 145 -20.53 -6.47 -0.55
CA LEU A 145 -19.49 -7.32 0.05
C LEU A 145 -18.75 -6.65 1.23
N LEU A 146 -18.63 -5.33 1.22
CA LEU A 146 -17.94 -4.61 2.30
C LEU A 146 -18.82 -4.54 3.56
N GLN A 147 -18.21 -4.61 4.74
CA GLN A 147 -18.93 -4.33 5.99
C GLN A 147 -19.28 -2.84 6.10
N PRO A 148 -20.40 -2.48 6.75
CA PRO A 148 -20.75 -1.09 6.98
C PRO A 148 -19.81 -0.49 8.03
N GLU A 149 -18.75 0.17 7.57
CA GLU A 149 -17.97 1.11 8.39
C GLU A 149 -18.27 2.53 7.95
N ARG A 150 -18.37 3.47 8.90
CA ARG A 150 -18.65 4.87 8.58
C ARG A 150 -17.38 5.50 8.01
N LEU A 151 -17.45 6.02 6.78
CA LEU A 151 -16.36 6.82 6.22
C LEU A 151 -16.05 8.00 7.16
N GLY A 152 -14.76 8.24 7.38
CA GLY A 152 -14.26 9.28 8.27
C GLY A 152 -13.88 8.79 9.67
N GLU A 153 -14.22 7.55 10.06
CA GLU A 153 -13.76 6.96 11.31
C GLU A 153 -12.31 6.50 11.23
N ASN A 154 -11.83 6.11 10.05
CA ASN A 154 -10.47 5.63 9.83
C ASN A 154 -9.55 6.74 9.31
N ASP A 155 -8.25 6.58 9.52
CA ASP A 155 -7.21 7.39 8.88
C ASP A 155 -6.96 6.88 7.46
N ILE A 156 -6.97 5.56 7.30
CA ILE A 156 -6.87 4.81 6.05
C ILE A 156 -8.09 3.88 5.98
N ASP A 157 -8.96 4.06 4.99
CA ASP A 157 -10.23 3.35 4.89
C ASP A 157 -10.05 1.89 4.48
N PHE A 158 -9.00 1.57 3.72
CA PHE A 158 -8.58 0.19 3.44
C PHE A 158 -7.12 0.10 2.99
N VAL A 159 -6.54 -1.09 3.14
CA VAL A 159 -5.25 -1.47 2.54
C VAL A 159 -5.54 -2.51 1.46
N LEU A 160 -4.97 -2.30 0.28
CA LEU A 160 -5.02 -3.24 -0.83
C LEU A 160 -3.59 -3.72 -1.11
N THR A 161 -3.35 -5.00 -0.86
CA THR A 161 -2.06 -5.61 -1.16
C THR A 161 -2.10 -6.37 -2.48
N SER A 162 -0.96 -6.52 -3.15
CA SER A 162 -0.88 -7.36 -4.35
C SER A 162 -1.21 -8.83 -4.07
N TYR A 163 -1.01 -9.28 -2.82
CA TYR A 163 -1.35 -10.63 -2.37
C TYR A 163 -2.86 -10.81 -2.24
N ASP A 164 -3.58 -9.80 -1.75
CA ASP A 164 -5.04 -9.87 -1.59
C ASP A 164 -5.77 -9.79 -2.95
N CYS A 165 -5.27 -8.99 -3.90
CA CYS A 165 -5.93 -8.82 -5.19
C CYS A 165 -5.35 -9.69 -6.31
N GLY A 166 -4.21 -10.34 -6.10
CA GLY A 166 -3.53 -11.20 -7.08
C GLY A 166 -2.78 -10.44 -8.19
N TYR A 167 -2.59 -9.12 -8.07
CA TYR A 167 -1.94 -8.28 -9.08
C TYR A 167 -0.95 -7.33 -8.44
N GLU A 168 0.25 -7.25 -9.00
CA GLU A 168 1.30 -6.32 -8.57
C GLU A 168 1.29 -5.07 -9.44
N LYS A 169 1.58 -3.91 -8.85
CA LYS A 169 1.92 -2.70 -9.61
C LYS A 169 3.10 -2.98 -10.54
N PRO A 170 3.09 -2.53 -11.82
CA PRO A 170 2.16 -1.55 -12.41
C PRO A 170 0.88 -2.12 -13.03
N HIS A 171 0.54 -3.40 -12.79
CA HIS A 171 -0.59 -4.03 -13.45
C HIS A 171 -1.92 -3.32 -13.12
N ARG A 172 -2.59 -2.77 -14.15
CA ARG A 172 -3.82 -1.97 -14.04
C ARG A 172 -4.87 -2.52 -13.07
N ALA A 173 -5.05 -3.84 -13.00
CA ALA A 173 -6.06 -4.47 -12.16
C ALA A 173 -5.98 -4.11 -10.65
N ILE A 174 -4.79 -3.82 -10.08
CA ILE A 174 -4.71 -3.38 -8.67
C ILE A 174 -5.34 -1.99 -8.48
N PHE A 175 -5.13 -1.08 -9.43
CA PHE A 175 -5.74 0.26 -9.42
C PHE A 175 -7.24 0.17 -9.66
N ASP A 176 -7.70 -0.65 -10.60
CA ASP A 176 -9.12 -0.86 -10.86
C ASP A 176 -9.85 -1.48 -9.63
N ALA A 177 -9.20 -2.42 -8.93
CA ALA A 177 -9.72 -2.99 -7.69
C ALA A 177 -9.83 -1.92 -6.59
N ALA A 178 -8.79 -1.11 -6.40
CA ALA A 178 -8.81 -0.01 -5.42
C ALA A 178 -9.93 0.99 -5.70
N ARG A 179 -10.15 1.36 -6.98
CA ARG A 179 -11.22 2.26 -7.38
C ARG A 179 -12.60 1.70 -7.00
N ARG A 180 -12.87 0.42 -7.29
CA ARG A 180 -14.15 -0.21 -6.92
C ARG A 180 -14.34 -0.28 -5.40
N MET A 181 -13.30 -0.61 -4.65
CA MET A 181 -13.37 -0.61 -3.18
C MET A 181 -13.71 0.79 -2.65
N ALA A 182 -13.07 1.83 -3.20
CA ALA A 182 -13.30 3.19 -2.77
C ALA A 182 -14.71 3.70 -3.13
N LEU A 183 -15.20 3.41 -4.34
CA LEU A 183 -16.58 3.70 -4.74
C LEU A 183 -17.60 2.98 -3.84
N ALA A 184 -17.36 1.71 -3.52
CA ALA A 184 -18.24 0.95 -2.64
C ALA A 184 -18.29 1.52 -1.21
N ARG A 185 -17.16 2.02 -0.70
CA ARG A 185 -17.12 2.75 0.58
C ARG A 185 -17.84 4.10 0.48
N TYR A 186 -17.65 4.82 -0.63
CA TYR A 186 -18.24 6.13 -0.87
C TYR A 186 -19.78 6.07 -1.00
N ALA A 187 -20.32 5.11 -1.75
CA ALA A 187 -21.76 4.97 -1.99
C ALA A 187 -22.58 4.85 -0.69
N ARG A 188 -22.01 4.21 0.34
CA ARG A 188 -22.69 4.02 1.64
C ARG A 188 -22.72 5.27 2.54
N VAL A 189 -22.03 6.36 2.20
CA VAL A 189 -22.16 7.64 2.92
C VAL A 189 -23.45 8.38 2.54
N GLY A 190 -24.09 8.00 1.43
CA GLY A 190 -25.38 8.54 1.01
C GLY A 190 -26.57 8.06 1.85
N GLU A 191 -26.41 7.09 2.76
CA GLU A 191 -27.49 6.45 3.54
C GLU A 191 -28.10 7.33 4.66
N GLY A 192 -28.15 8.65 4.44
CA GLY A 192 -29.10 9.58 5.07
C GLY A 192 -30.17 10.09 4.09
N GLU A 193 -30.06 9.78 2.80
CA GLU A 193 -31.06 10.06 1.77
C GLU A 193 -31.38 8.75 1.03
N GLU A 194 -32.66 8.39 1.02
CA GLU A 194 -33.20 7.17 0.45
C GLU A 194 -33.02 7.09 -1.07
N THR A 195 -31.84 6.77 -1.57
CA THR A 195 -31.69 6.23 -2.93
C THR A 195 -30.48 5.31 -2.98
N GLY A 196 -30.72 4.00 -3.05
CA GLY A 196 -29.71 3.00 -3.44
C GLY A 196 -29.36 3.12 -4.93
N GLN A 197 -28.99 4.33 -5.37
CA GLN A 197 -28.46 4.55 -6.71
C GLN A 197 -26.98 4.15 -6.68
N GLU A 198 -26.65 3.16 -7.49
CA GLU A 198 -25.27 2.95 -7.93
C GLU A 198 -24.77 4.30 -8.43
N ILE A 199 -23.60 4.73 -7.93
CA ILE A 199 -23.00 5.96 -8.42
C ILE A 199 -22.57 5.64 -9.85
N ASP A 200 -23.29 6.23 -10.80
CA ASP A 200 -22.88 6.27 -12.19
C ASP A 200 -21.42 6.72 -12.23
N ASP A 201 -20.61 6.08 -13.06
CA ASP A 201 -19.18 6.37 -13.28
C ASP A 201 -18.91 7.83 -13.73
N ASP A 202 -20.01 8.57 -13.92
CA ASP A 202 -20.18 9.92 -14.44
C ASP A 202 -20.08 11.01 -13.35
N GLY A 203 -20.09 10.63 -12.06
CA GLY A 203 -19.74 11.56 -10.99
C GLY A 203 -18.25 11.87 -11.03
N GLU A 204 -17.86 13.16 -10.98
CA GLU A 204 -16.46 13.62 -10.99
C GLU A 204 -15.69 13.08 -9.76
N TRP A 205 -15.24 11.83 -9.84
CA TRP A 205 -14.42 11.17 -8.82
C TRP A 205 -12.96 11.31 -9.23
N GLU A 206 -12.22 12.13 -8.49
CA GLU A 206 -10.80 12.34 -8.73
C GLU A 206 -9.97 11.29 -7.98
N ALA A 207 -9.21 10.48 -8.70
CA ALA A 207 -8.23 9.58 -8.11
C ALA A 207 -6.85 10.28 -8.05
N VAL A 208 -6.35 10.46 -6.82
CA VAL A 208 -5.03 11.02 -6.55
C VAL A 208 -4.12 9.91 -6.02
N TYR A 209 -3.00 9.65 -6.69
CA TYR A 209 -2.04 8.61 -6.31
C TYR A 209 -0.68 9.19 -5.98
N VAL A 210 -0.03 8.66 -4.96
CA VAL A 210 1.35 9.01 -4.61
C VAL A 210 2.14 7.73 -4.33
N GLY A 211 3.31 7.63 -4.94
CA GLY A 211 4.27 6.56 -4.70
C GLY A 211 5.71 7.01 -4.96
N ASP A 212 6.66 6.15 -4.66
CA ASP A 212 8.10 6.44 -4.73
C ASP A 212 8.80 5.76 -5.91
N GLU A 213 8.12 4.85 -6.63
CA GLU A 213 8.62 4.21 -7.83
C GLU A 213 7.92 4.74 -9.09
N VAL A 214 8.66 5.33 -10.03
CA VAL A 214 8.09 5.94 -11.24
C VAL A 214 7.24 4.95 -12.03
N ASP A 215 7.81 3.80 -12.40
CA ASP A 215 7.14 2.86 -13.29
C ASP A 215 5.99 2.12 -12.59
N LYS A 216 6.21 1.65 -11.36
CA LYS A 216 5.19 0.92 -10.61
C LYS A 216 4.05 1.84 -10.17
N ASP A 217 4.37 3.04 -9.70
CA ASP A 217 3.40 3.92 -9.06
C ASP A 217 2.81 4.95 -10.01
N VAL A 218 3.66 5.79 -10.60
CA VAL A 218 3.18 6.91 -11.42
C VAL A 218 2.64 6.40 -12.74
N VAL A 219 3.45 5.65 -13.48
CA VAL A 219 3.06 5.12 -14.80
C VAL A 219 1.91 4.14 -14.66
N GLY A 220 1.99 3.21 -13.71
CA GLY A 220 0.91 2.26 -13.43
C GLY A 220 -0.44 2.93 -13.13
N ALA A 221 -0.44 4.01 -12.33
CA ALA A 221 -1.65 4.76 -12.03
C ALA A 221 -2.17 5.54 -13.25
N GLU A 222 -1.30 6.22 -14.00
CA GLU A 222 -1.67 6.96 -15.22
C GLU A 222 -2.28 6.04 -16.28
N GLU A 223 -1.69 4.86 -16.51
CA GLU A 223 -2.21 3.86 -17.46
C GLU A 223 -3.53 3.22 -17.01
N ALA A 224 -3.79 3.21 -15.69
CA ALA A 224 -5.08 2.85 -15.12
C ALA A 224 -6.12 3.99 -15.19
N GLY A 225 -5.76 5.15 -15.74
CA GLY A 225 -6.64 6.31 -15.90
C GLY A 225 -6.65 7.27 -14.71
N TRP A 226 -5.72 7.13 -13.75
CA TRP A 226 -5.61 8.02 -12.59
C TRP A 226 -4.66 9.17 -12.95
N ALA A 227 -5.21 10.21 -13.58
CA ALA A 227 -4.43 11.31 -14.14
C ALA A 227 -3.60 12.11 -13.12
N ASN A 228 -3.98 12.08 -11.84
CA ASN A 228 -3.29 12.79 -10.76
C ASN A 228 -2.38 11.86 -9.96
N ALA A 229 -1.36 11.32 -10.63
CA ALA A 229 -0.31 10.52 -10.02
C ALA A 229 0.95 11.35 -9.77
N PHE A 230 1.57 11.17 -8.60
CA PHE A 230 2.75 11.92 -8.19
C PHE A 230 3.85 11.01 -7.66
N LEU A 231 5.09 11.33 -8.00
CA LEU A 231 6.27 10.76 -7.37
C LEU A 231 6.59 11.51 -6.08
N VAL A 232 6.79 10.82 -4.96
CA VAL A 232 7.30 11.44 -3.73
C VAL A 232 8.81 11.25 -3.60
N ASP A 233 9.57 12.35 -3.66
CA ASP A 233 11.03 12.30 -3.53
C ASP A 233 11.46 12.48 -2.07
N ARG A 234 11.47 11.38 -1.33
CA ARG A 234 11.88 11.35 0.10
C ARG A 234 13.37 11.59 0.31
N GLU A 235 14.19 11.21 -0.66
CA GLU A 235 15.65 11.20 -0.54
C GLU A 235 16.31 12.45 -1.13
N GLY A 236 15.50 13.35 -1.72
CA GLY A 236 16.00 14.52 -2.41
C GLY A 236 16.93 14.11 -3.55
N LEU A 237 16.55 13.07 -4.29
CA LEU A 237 17.28 12.63 -5.49
C LEU A 237 17.08 13.62 -6.63
N VAL A 238 15.94 14.29 -6.63
CA VAL A 238 15.53 15.35 -7.55
C VAL A 238 15.99 16.69 -6.99
N ARG A 239 17.31 16.84 -6.82
CA ARG A 239 17.95 17.94 -6.06
C ARG A 239 17.67 19.36 -6.55
N ASP A 240 17.22 19.52 -7.81
CA ASP A 240 17.04 20.83 -8.44
C ASP A 240 15.85 20.88 -9.42
N ALA A 241 15.05 19.82 -9.54
CA ALA A 241 13.98 19.86 -10.52
C ALA A 241 12.79 20.65 -10.00
N ARG A 242 12.20 21.39 -10.95
CA ARG A 242 10.86 21.95 -10.84
C ARG A 242 9.88 20.83 -10.47
N ASP A 243 8.65 21.17 -10.09
CA ASP A 243 7.57 20.23 -9.69
C ASP A 243 7.26 19.12 -10.74
N VAL A 244 8.00 19.08 -11.85
CA VAL A 244 7.95 18.14 -12.94
C VAL A 244 9.37 17.74 -13.39
N VAL A 245 9.62 16.42 -13.50
CA VAL A 245 10.86 15.80 -14.01
C VAL A 245 10.60 14.94 -15.25
N ARG A 246 11.64 14.50 -15.97
CA ARG A 246 11.48 13.43 -16.97
C ARG A 246 11.56 12.06 -16.30
N ARG A 247 10.80 11.08 -16.80
CA ARG A 247 10.82 9.69 -16.28
C ARG A 247 12.24 9.11 -16.20
N GLU A 248 13.05 9.31 -17.24
CA GLU A 248 14.46 8.86 -17.27
C GLU A 248 15.33 9.44 -16.14
N ASP A 249 15.02 10.65 -15.65
CA ASP A 249 15.80 11.31 -14.58
C ASP A 249 15.52 10.72 -13.19
N VAL A 250 14.40 10.00 -13.04
CA VAL A 250 13.93 9.40 -11.78
C VAL A 250 13.85 7.87 -11.85
N GLY A 251 14.53 7.27 -12.83
CA GLY A 251 14.70 5.83 -12.93
C GLY A 251 13.61 5.08 -13.68
N GLY A 252 12.68 5.78 -14.34
CA GLY A 252 11.71 5.20 -15.27
C GLY A 252 12.17 5.25 -16.73
N GLU A 253 11.42 4.61 -17.62
CA GLU A 253 11.71 4.65 -19.07
C GLU A 253 10.96 5.80 -19.78
N GLY A 254 11.63 6.43 -20.75
CA GLY A 254 11.04 7.44 -21.62
C GLY A 254 11.21 8.89 -21.17
N GLN A 255 10.66 9.80 -21.98
CA GLN A 255 10.82 11.26 -21.81
C GLN A 255 9.56 11.96 -21.32
N GLN A 256 8.52 11.20 -20.95
CA GLN A 256 7.31 11.79 -20.38
C GLN A 256 7.62 12.50 -19.07
N GLN A 257 6.80 13.51 -18.79
CA GLN A 257 6.92 14.34 -17.59
C GLN A 257 6.20 13.67 -16.42
N VAL A 258 6.82 13.72 -15.23
CA VAL A 258 6.29 13.18 -13.96
C VAL A 258 6.22 14.31 -12.96
N ARG A 259 5.06 14.45 -12.30
CA ARG A 259 4.87 15.42 -11.21
C ARG A 259 5.51 14.90 -9.94
N VAL A 260 6.28 15.75 -9.26
CA VAL A 260 7.03 15.38 -8.05
C VAL A 260 6.53 16.16 -6.85
N LEU A 261 6.34 15.47 -5.74
CA LEU A 261 6.11 16.03 -4.42
C LEU A 261 7.36 15.82 -3.57
N ARG A 262 7.76 16.84 -2.81
CA ARG A 262 8.87 16.70 -1.87
C ARG A 262 8.50 15.81 -0.70
N ASP A 263 7.25 15.93 -0.26
CA ASP A 263 6.73 15.22 0.88
C ASP A 263 5.19 15.26 0.89
N LEU A 264 4.58 14.60 1.87
CA LEU A 264 3.12 14.45 1.95
C LEU A 264 2.40 15.71 2.44
N ARG A 265 3.11 16.77 2.87
CA ARG A 265 2.51 18.08 3.17
C ARG A 265 2.09 18.77 1.88
N GLU A 266 2.87 18.62 0.82
CA GLU A 266 2.51 19.13 -0.51
C GLU A 266 1.28 18.39 -1.06
N LEU A 267 1.20 17.07 -0.87
CA LEU A 267 -0.02 16.31 -1.17
C LEU A 267 -1.22 16.86 -0.40
N GLY A 268 -1.07 17.10 0.89
CA GLY A 268 -2.12 17.67 1.72
C GLY A 268 -2.61 19.03 1.19
N THR A 269 -1.69 19.87 0.71
CA THR A 269 -2.01 21.16 0.09
C THR A 269 -2.76 21.00 -1.23
N TYR A 270 -2.37 20.02 -2.06
CA TYR A 270 -3.08 19.72 -3.31
C TYR A 270 -4.50 19.22 -3.05
N VAL A 271 -4.68 18.29 -2.11
CA VAL A 271 -5.98 17.64 -1.83
C VAL A 271 -6.92 18.52 -1.00
N LEU A 272 -6.38 19.39 -0.13
CA LEU A 272 -7.15 20.23 0.81
C LEU A 272 -7.21 21.71 0.42
N GLY A 273 -6.39 22.15 -0.55
CA GLY A 273 -6.53 23.46 -1.22
C GLY A 273 -7.85 23.60 -1.93
#